data_AF-A0A0U5E9M7-F1
#
_entry.id   AF-A0A0U5E9M7-F1
#
_cell.length_a   1.000
_cell.length_b   1.000
_cell.length_c   1.000
_cell.angle_alpha   90.00
_cell.angle_beta   90.00
_cell.angle_gamma   90.00
#
_symmetry.space_group_name_H-M   'P 1'
#
loop_
_entity.id
_entity.type
_entity.pdbx_description
1 polymer ?
#
loop_
_entity_poly.entity_id
_entity_poly.type
_entity_poly.pdbx_seq_one_letter_code
_entity_poly.pdbx_strand_id
1 'polypeptide(L)'
;MVWVYALFVDTPGDYVNKPMQDCSGEEITREWLYHLGVPVEDIPELAATGAITVPVMMPYVTAFFMPRQAGDRPDVVPEGAVNFAFIGQFAESKERDCIFTTEYSVRTPMEAVYTLLDVERGVPEVFNSTYDIRMLLSAIGRLRDGEEIDIPGPAFLRNLLMDKLDNTQIGALLREFGLVSGD
;
A
#
# COMPACT_ATOMS: atom_id res chain seq x y z
N MET A 1 -12.22 18.11 -10.79
CA MET A 1 -11.41 17.10 -11.50
C MET A 1 -11.52 15.81 -10.71
N VAL A 2 -12.03 14.74 -11.33
CA VAL A 2 -12.20 13.42 -10.70
C VAL A 2 -11.27 12.45 -11.40
N TRP A 3 -10.59 11.58 -10.64
CA TRP A 3 -9.78 10.50 -11.19
C TRP A 3 -10.48 9.17 -10.89
N VAL A 4 -10.62 8.34 -11.92
CA VAL A 4 -11.27 7.03 -11.85
C VAL A 4 -10.33 5.98 -12.44
N TYR A 5 -10.44 4.75 -11.95
CA TYR A 5 -9.73 3.58 -12.47
C TYR A 5 -10.57 2.33 -12.23
N ALA A 6 -10.28 1.27 -12.98
CA ALA A 6 -10.80 -0.07 -12.72
C ALA A 6 -9.67 -1.08 -12.55
N LEU A 7 -9.87 -2.04 -11.65
CA LEU A 7 -8.96 -3.17 -11.48
C LEU A 7 -9.22 -4.29 -12.51
N PHE A 8 -10.45 -4.41 -13.00
CA PHE A 8 -10.86 -5.39 -14.01
C PHE A 8 -11.30 -4.65 -15.27
N VAL A 9 -10.40 -4.49 -16.24
CA VAL A 9 -10.63 -3.70 -17.46
C VAL A 9 -11.33 -4.49 -18.57
N ASP A 10 -11.35 -5.81 -18.45
CA ASP A 10 -11.90 -6.79 -19.39
C ASP A 10 -13.31 -7.29 -19.01
N THR A 11 -13.78 -6.97 -17.81
CA THR A 11 -15.14 -7.31 -17.34
C THR A 11 -16.15 -6.26 -17.81
N PRO A 12 -17.30 -6.66 -18.38
CA PRO A 12 -18.38 -5.73 -18.69
C PRO A 12 -18.87 -4.96 -17.46
N GLY A 13 -19.07 -3.65 -17.59
CA GLY A 13 -19.71 -2.84 -16.55
C GLY A 13 -21.18 -3.19 -16.32
N ASP A 14 -21.71 -2.77 -15.18
CA ASP A 14 -23.07 -3.01 -14.73
C ASP A 14 -24.11 -2.20 -15.53
N TYR A 15 -23.75 -1.01 -16.03
CA TYR A 15 -24.66 -0.15 -16.81
C TYR A 15 -24.30 -0.08 -18.29
N VAL A 16 -23.03 0.17 -18.64
CA VAL A 16 -22.58 0.29 -20.04
C VAL A 16 -22.48 -1.08 -20.72
N ASN A 17 -22.43 -2.19 -19.98
CA ASN A 17 -22.40 -3.55 -20.51
C ASN A 17 -21.28 -3.80 -21.54
N LYS A 18 -20.16 -3.08 -21.42
CA LYS A 18 -18.94 -3.26 -22.19
C LYS A 18 -17.73 -3.27 -21.25
N PRO A 19 -16.64 -3.99 -21.59
CA PRO A 19 -15.37 -3.87 -20.89
C PRO A 19 -14.87 -2.43 -20.89
N MET A 20 -14.30 -1.95 -19.78
CA MET A 20 -13.80 -0.57 -19.67
C MET A 20 -12.74 -0.24 -20.75
N GLN A 21 -11.94 -1.22 -21.15
CA GLN A 21 -10.94 -1.06 -22.22
C GLN A 21 -11.55 -0.68 -23.59
N ASP A 22 -12.84 -0.94 -23.80
CA ASP A 22 -13.59 -0.65 -25.02
C ASP A 22 -14.53 0.57 -24.86
N CYS A 23 -14.46 1.27 -23.73
CA CYS A 23 -15.31 2.42 -23.41
C CYS A 23 -14.67 3.75 -23.84
N SER A 24 -15.50 4.65 -24.37
CA SER A 24 -15.17 6.07 -24.48
C SER A 24 -15.18 6.75 -23.11
N GLY A 25 -14.67 7.98 -23.03
CA GLY A 25 -14.73 8.76 -21.79
C GLY A 25 -16.16 9.06 -21.32
N GLU A 26 -17.07 9.33 -22.26
CA GLU A 26 -18.50 9.51 -21.95
C GLU A 26 -19.10 8.23 -21.36
N GLU A 27 -18.79 7.07 -21.93
CA GLU A 27 -19.25 5.77 -21.42
C GLU A 27 -18.69 5.46 -20.02
N ILE A 28 -17.41 5.73 -19.76
CA ILE A 28 -16.85 5.63 -18.41
C ILE A 28 -17.59 6.55 -17.43
N THR A 29 -17.98 7.73 -17.88
CA THR A 29 -18.74 8.69 -17.08
C THR A 29 -20.14 8.16 -16.78
N ARG A 30 -20.81 7.55 -17.76
CA ARG A 30 -22.12 6.90 -17.58
C ARG A 30 -22.09 5.80 -16.53
N GLU A 31 -21.09 4.92 -16.59
CA GLU A 31 -20.88 3.85 -15.61
C GLU A 31 -20.62 4.42 -14.19
N TRP A 32 -19.77 5.44 -14.10
CA TRP A 32 -19.49 6.11 -12.83
C TRP A 32 -20.73 6.77 -12.22
N LEU A 33 -21.52 7.51 -13.02
CA LEU A 33 -22.77 8.14 -12.56
C LEU A 33 -23.80 7.11 -12.09
N TYR A 34 -23.87 5.96 -12.76
CA TYR A 34 -24.72 4.85 -12.32
C TYR A 34 -24.35 4.37 -10.91
N HIS A 35 -23.06 4.16 -10.63
CA HIS A 35 -22.61 3.76 -9.28
C HIS A 35 -22.75 4.86 -8.22
N LEU A 36 -22.86 6.13 -8.62
CA LEU A 36 -23.20 7.23 -7.71
C LEU A 36 -24.70 7.29 -7.37
N GLY A 37 -25.54 6.50 -8.05
CA GLY A 37 -26.99 6.47 -7.82
C GLY A 37 -27.75 7.59 -8.54
N VAL A 38 -27.20 8.14 -9.62
CA VAL A 38 -27.92 9.11 -10.47
C VAL A 38 -29.13 8.43 -11.13
N PRO A 39 -30.31 9.08 -11.22
CA PRO A 39 -31.45 8.54 -11.93
C PRO A 39 -31.08 8.14 -13.37
N VAL A 40 -31.46 6.92 -13.77
CA VAL A 40 -30.98 6.29 -15.02
C VAL A 40 -31.35 7.10 -16.26
N GLU A 41 -32.49 7.79 -16.21
CA GLU A 41 -33.00 8.70 -17.23
C GLU A 41 -32.11 9.93 -17.45
N ASP A 42 -31.41 10.40 -16.42
CA ASP A 42 -30.59 11.62 -16.47
C ASP A 42 -29.14 11.32 -16.88
N ILE A 43 -28.68 10.08 -16.70
CA ILE A 43 -27.28 9.66 -16.95
C ILE A 43 -26.80 10.03 -18.37
N PRO A 44 -27.54 9.78 -19.47
CA PRO A 44 -27.06 10.10 -20.81
C PRO A 44 -26.79 11.59 -21.02
N GLU A 45 -27.68 12.47 -20.58
CA GLU A 45 -27.51 13.92 -20.74
C GLU A 45 -26.36 14.45 -19.87
N LEU A 46 -26.31 14.01 -18.61
CA LEU A 46 -25.28 14.42 -17.67
C LEU A 46 -23.88 13.95 -18.08
N ALA A 47 -23.75 12.73 -18.61
CA ALA A 47 -22.46 12.24 -19.09
C ALA A 47 -21.97 13.00 -20.33
N ALA A 48 -22.87 13.33 -21.26
CA ALA A 48 -22.52 14.00 -22.51
C ALA A 48 -22.20 15.50 -22.34
N THR A 49 -22.84 16.17 -21.37
CA THR A 49 -22.76 17.64 -21.23
C THR A 49 -22.11 18.10 -19.93
N GLY A 50 -22.18 17.29 -18.87
CA GLY A 50 -21.74 17.65 -17.53
C GLY A 50 -20.26 17.38 -17.25
N ALA A 51 -19.60 16.54 -18.05
CA ALA A 51 -18.19 16.22 -17.87
C ALA A 51 -17.46 15.96 -19.20
N ILE A 52 -16.16 16.24 -19.20
CA ILE A 52 -15.24 15.78 -20.24
C ILE A 52 -14.32 14.77 -19.57
N THR A 53 -14.40 13.53 -20.02
CA THR A 53 -13.59 12.43 -19.49
C THR A 53 -12.64 11.95 -20.57
N VAL A 54 -11.35 11.89 -20.23
CA VAL A 54 -10.28 11.47 -21.15
C VAL A 54 -9.73 10.14 -20.65
N PRO A 55 -10.05 9.01 -21.31
CA PRO A 55 -9.52 7.71 -20.93
C PRO A 55 -8.04 7.59 -21.30
N VAL A 56 -7.29 6.82 -20.50
CA VAL A 56 -5.90 6.48 -20.78
C VAL A 56 -5.70 4.99 -20.51
N MET A 57 -5.24 4.27 -21.52
CA MET A 57 -4.80 2.87 -21.37
C MET A 57 -3.30 2.82 -21.12
N MET A 58 -2.91 2.14 -20.03
CA MET A 58 -1.51 2.01 -19.61
C MET A 58 -1.15 0.53 -19.47
N PRO A 59 -0.55 -0.11 -20.49
CA PRO A 59 -0.31 -1.55 -20.48
C PRO A 59 0.62 -2.02 -19.35
N TYR A 60 1.42 -1.12 -18.78
CA TYR A 60 2.43 -1.44 -17.77
C TYR A 60 2.17 -0.79 -16.40
N VAL A 61 0.98 -0.23 -16.15
CA VAL A 61 0.69 0.46 -14.87
C VAL A 61 0.81 -0.47 -13.65
N THR A 62 0.52 -1.75 -13.82
CA THR A 62 0.65 -2.78 -12.77
C THR A 62 1.97 -3.54 -12.82
N ALA A 63 2.87 -3.22 -13.75
CA ALA A 63 4.08 -4.01 -14.01
C ALA A 63 5.01 -4.11 -12.79
N PHE A 64 5.01 -3.12 -11.90
CA PHE A 64 5.81 -3.17 -10.67
C PHE A 64 5.42 -4.34 -9.76
N PHE A 65 4.16 -4.77 -9.76
CA PHE A 65 3.64 -5.81 -8.88
C PHE A 65 3.63 -7.21 -9.49
N MET A 66 4.23 -7.39 -10.68
CA MET A 66 4.42 -8.72 -11.23
C MET A 66 5.27 -9.57 -10.27
N PRO A 67 4.89 -10.85 -10.03
CA PRO A 67 5.72 -11.75 -9.25
C PRO A 67 7.14 -11.80 -9.80
N ARG A 68 8.11 -11.80 -8.90
CA ARG A 68 9.54 -11.76 -9.23
C ARG A 68 10.32 -12.70 -8.31
N GLN A 69 11.53 -13.02 -8.73
CA GLN A 69 12.55 -13.69 -7.91
C GLN A 69 13.74 -12.74 -7.67
N ALA A 70 14.61 -13.11 -6.73
CA ALA A 70 15.86 -12.38 -6.50
C ALA A 70 16.70 -12.39 -7.79
N GLY A 71 17.22 -11.23 -8.19
CA GLY A 71 17.98 -11.05 -9.42
C GLY A 71 17.18 -10.60 -10.65
N ASP A 72 15.85 -10.63 -10.62
CA ASP A 72 15.02 -10.10 -11.73
C ASP A 72 15.13 -8.57 -11.87
N ARG A 73 15.45 -7.89 -10.77
CA ARG A 73 15.79 -6.46 -10.73
C ARG A 73 17.29 -6.32 -10.48
N PRO A 74 17.99 -5.44 -11.22
CA PRO A 74 19.40 -5.18 -10.96
C PRO A 74 19.59 -4.40 -9.66
N ASP A 75 20.63 -4.70 -8.90
CA ASP A 75 21.05 -3.85 -7.79
C ASP A 75 21.23 -2.39 -8.26
N VAL A 76 20.92 -1.43 -7.37
CA VAL A 76 21.09 0.01 -7.66
C VAL A 76 22.49 0.31 -8.19
N VAL A 77 23.53 -0.22 -7.53
CA VAL A 77 24.91 -0.25 -8.03
C VAL A 77 25.36 -1.71 -8.05
N PRO A 78 25.41 -2.35 -9.24
CA PRO A 78 25.84 -3.74 -9.35
C PRO A 78 27.28 -3.96 -8.87
N GLU A 79 27.58 -5.18 -8.41
CA GLU A 79 28.94 -5.55 -8.01
C GLU A 79 29.95 -5.30 -9.14
N GLY A 80 31.04 -4.59 -8.82
CA GLY A 80 32.07 -4.21 -9.79
C GLY A 80 31.71 -3.02 -10.70
N ALA A 81 30.52 -2.42 -10.57
CA ALA A 81 30.18 -1.21 -11.29
C ALA A 81 31.10 -0.05 -10.87
N VAL A 82 31.66 0.67 -11.84
CA VAL A 82 32.60 1.77 -11.61
C VAL A 82 31.95 3.13 -11.78
N ASN A 83 31.05 3.27 -12.75
CA ASN A 83 30.51 4.57 -13.18
C ASN A 83 29.07 4.50 -13.70
N PHE A 84 28.32 3.46 -13.35
CA PHE A 84 26.91 3.31 -13.74
C PHE A 84 26.07 2.75 -12.59
N ALA A 85 24.78 3.06 -12.63
CA ALA A 85 23.78 2.63 -11.67
C ALA A 85 22.40 2.48 -12.35
N PHE A 86 21.52 1.69 -11.73
CA PHE A 86 20.11 1.61 -12.07
C PHE A 86 19.29 2.33 -11.00
N ILE A 87 18.34 3.17 -11.43
CA ILE A 87 17.48 3.95 -10.53
C ILE A 87 16.01 3.78 -10.88
N GLY A 88 15.14 4.08 -9.93
CA GLY A 88 13.70 3.95 -10.05
C GLY A 88 13.16 2.60 -9.60
N GLN A 89 11.88 2.39 -9.86
CA GLN A 89 11.07 1.31 -9.27
C GLN A 89 11.48 -0.11 -9.70
N PHE A 90 12.22 -0.23 -10.80
CA PHE A 90 12.71 -1.51 -11.30
C PHE A 90 14.15 -1.83 -10.89
N ALA A 91 14.81 -0.97 -10.09
CA ALA A 91 16.07 -1.30 -9.44
C ALA A 91 15.83 -2.01 -8.10
N GLU A 92 16.82 -2.78 -7.62
CA GLU A 92 16.82 -3.43 -6.31
C GLU A 92 17.67 -2.60 -5.34
N SER A 93 17.01 -1.82 -4.50
CA SER A 93 17.62 -1.25 -3.30
C SER A 93 17.95 -2.38 -2.31
N LYS A 94 19.01 -2.20 -1.52
CA LYS A 94 19.36 -3.11 -0.41
C LYS A 94 18.41 -2.96 0.79
N GLU A 95 17.59 -1.92 0.78
CA GLU A 95 16.58 -1.66 1.80
C GLU A 95 15.27 -2.40 1.52
N ARG A 96 14.50 -2.61 2.58
CA ARG A 96 13.17 -3.24 2.55
C ARG A 96 12.04 -2.30 2.10
N ASP A 97 12.33 -1.41 1.16
CA ASP A 97 11.43 -0.33 0.73
C ASP A 97 10.37 -0.82 -0.28
N CYS A 98 9.29 -0.06 -0.42
CA CYS A 98 8.14 -0.38 -1.25
C CYS A 98 8.17 0.39 -2.58
N ILE A 99 8.07 -0.34 -3.67
CA ILE A 99 7.85 0.20 -5.01
C ILE A 99 6.44 0.79 -5.19
N PHE A 100 6.19 1.43 -6.34
CA PHE A 100 4.95 2.19 -6.61
C PHE A 100 4.78 3.36 -5.64
N THR A 101 5.89 3.87 -5.12
CA THR A 101 5.95 5.04 -4.22
C THR A 101 6.98 6.03 -4.74
N THR A 102 6.70 7.33 -4.63
CA THR A 102 7.72 8.33 -4.99
C THR A 102 8.99 8.21 -4.14
N GLU A 103 8.87 7.70 -2.91
CA GLU A 103 9.98 7.44 -1.99
C GLU A 103 11.03 6.51 -2.63
N TYR A 104 10.64 5.38 -3.21
CA TYR A 104 11.58 4.45 -3.85
C TYR A 104 12.32 5.11 -5.03
N SER A 105 11.63 5.98 -5.78
CA SER A 105 12.21 6.77 -6.87
C SER A 105 13.17 7.86 -6.39
N VAL A 106 13.16 8.22 -5.10
CA VAL A 106 14.12 9.15 -4.48
C VAL A 106 15.25 8.39 -3.81
N ARG A 107 14.93 7.28 -3.13
CA ARG A 107 15.91 6.40 -2.47
C ARG A 107 16.94 5.84 -3.44
N THR A 108 16.50 5.22 -4.54
CA THR A 108 17.42 4.54 -5.46
C THR A 108 18.44 5.50 -6.11
N PRO A 109 18.08 6.74 -6.55
CA PRO A 109 19.09 7.74 -6.91
C PRO A 109 19.98 8.18 -5.76
N MET A 110 19.44 8.34 -4.53
CA MET A 110 20.25 8.72 -3.37
C MET A 110 21.32 7.67 -3.09
N GLU A 111 20.95 6.39 -3.05
CA GLU A 111 21.87 5.26 -2.90
C GLU A 111 22.90 5.20 -4.02
N ALA A 112 22.48 5.37 -5.29
CA ALA A 112 23.37 5.37 -6.44
C ALA A 112 24.43 6.49 -6.36
N VAL A 113 23.98 7.72 -6.14
CA VAL A 113 24.86 8.90 -6.05
C VAL A 113 25.82 8.77 -4.88
N TYR A 114 25.32 8.33 -3.72
CA TYR A 114 26.15 8.21 -2.52
C TYR A 114 27.22 7.13 -2.68
N THR A 115 26.87 6.01 -3.29
CA THR A 115 27.80 4.89 -3.54
C THR A 115 28.85 5.25 -4.60
N LEU A 116 28.45 5.81 -5.74
CA LEU A 116 29.36 6.07 -6.86
C LEU A 116 30.27 7.30 -6.66
N LEU A 117 29.82 8.30 -5.88
CA LEU A 117 30.58 9.51 -5.61
C LEU A 117 31.24 9.54 -4.23
N ASP A 118 31.18 8.42 -3.50
CA ASP A 118 31.77 8.28 -2.16
C ASP A 118 31.33 9.40 -1.20
N VAL A 119 30.01 9.63 -1.13
CA VAL A 119 29.45 10.69 -0.28
C VAL A 119 29.49 10.22 1.18
N GLU A 120 30.30 10.89 2.00
CA GLU A 120 30.48 10.57 3.43
C GLU A 120 29.29 11.03 4.32
N ARG A 121 28.08 10.59 3.98
CA ARG A 121 26.85 10.84 4.75
C ARG A 121 25.95 9.62 4.71
N GLY A 122 25.31 9.29 5.84
CA GLY A 122 24.34 8.19 5.89
C GLY A 122 23.11 8.44 5.00
N VAL A 123 22.75 7.45 4.20
CA VAL A 123 21.41 7.35 3.60
C VAL A 123 20.45 6.86 4.68
N PRO A 124 19.29 7.50 4.91
CA PRO A 124 18.33 7.02 5.90
C PRO A 124 17.83 5.62 5.55
N GLU A 125 17.85 4.70 6.51
CA GLU A 125 17.19 3.39 6.37
C GLU A 125 15.68 3.57 6.13
N VAL A 126 15.01 2.52 5.66
CA VAL A 126 13.54 2.51 5.67
C VAL A 126 13.05 2.58 7.12
N PHE A 127 12.06 3.45 7.37
CA PHE A 127 11.52 3.68 8.71
C PHE A 127 11.22 2.36 9.45
N ASN A 128 11.79 2.21 10.65
CA ASN A 128 11.90 0.96 11.40
C ASN A 128 10.62 0.48 12.11
N SER A 129 9.43 0.92 11.66
CA SER A 129 8.14 0.55 12.25
C SER A 129 7.93 -0.96 12.41
N THR A 130 8.42 -1.77 11.47
CA THR A 130 8.30 -3.25 11.54
C THR A 130 9.06 -3.88 12.70
N TYR A 131 10.00 -3.15 13.30
CA TYR A 131 10.81 -3.58 14.43
C TYR A 131 10.42 -2.88 15.74
N ASP A 132 9.53 -1.88 15.69
CA ASP A 132 9.03 -1.19 16.87
C ASP A 132 7.84 -1.94 17.46
N ILE A 133 8.02 -2.52 18.65
CA ILE A 133 6.96 -3.27 19.35
C ILE A 133 5.68 -2.45 19.52
N ARG A 134 5.76 -1.14 19.70
CA ARG A 134 4.60 -0.27 19.86
C ARG A 134 3.77 -0.23 18.58
N MET A 135 4.43 -0.19 17.43
CA MET A 135 3.77 -0.24 16.12
C MET A 135 3.14 -1.61 15.88
N LEU A 136 3.81 -2.69 16.30
CA LEU A 136 3.27 -4.05 16.20
C LEU A 136 2.01 -4.23 17.07
N LEU A 137 2.04 -3.80 18.34
CA LEU A 137 0.87 -3.87 19.23
C LEU A 137 -0.29 -3.01 18.70
N SER A 138 0.01 -1.80 18.25
CA SER A 138 -0.93 -0.87 17.61
C SER A 138 -1.57 -1.46 16.34
N ALA A 139 -0.80 -2.24 15.56
CA ALA A 139 -1.29 -2.93 14.38
C ALA A 139 -2.20 -4.11 14.73
N ILE A 140 -1.85 -4.90 15.76
CA ILE A 140 -2.69 -6.02 16.22
C ILE A 140 -4.09 -5.53 16.60
N GLY A 141 -4.19 -4.45 17.38
CA GLY A 141 -5.48 -3.90 17.78
C GLY A 141 -6.34 -3.50 16.56
N ARG A 142 -5.74 -2.82 15.58
CA ARG A 142 -6.42 -2.40 14.35
C ARG A 142 -6.83 -3.57 13.45
N LEU A 143 -5.97 -4.59 13.33
CA LEU A 143 -6.26 -5.80 12.56
C LEU A 143 -7.38 -6.64 13.19
N ARG A 144 -7.71 -6.37 14.46
CA ARG A 144 -8.78 -7.01 15.20
C ARG A 144 -10.02 -6.12 15.37
N ASP A 145 -10.13 -5.04 14.60
CA ASP A 145 -11.24 -4.08 14.73
C ASP A 145 -11.41 -3.49 16.15
N GLY A 146 -10.32 -3.44 16.93
CA GLY A 146 -10.31 -2.98 18.32
C GLY A 146 -10.64 -4.05 19.36
N GLU A 147 -10.90 -5.29 18.95
CA GLU A 147 -11.19 -6.40 19.87
C GLU A 147 -9.95 -6.86 20.63
N GLU A 148 -10.13 -7.07 21.94
CA GLU A 148 -9.08 -7.56 22.84
C GLU A 148 -8.60 -8.97 22.47
N ILE A 149 -7.37 -9.30 22.84
CA ILE A 149 -6.81 -10.64 22.67
C ILE A 149 -7.52 -11.60 23.63
N ASP A 150 -8.23 -12.56 23.06
CA ASP A 150 -8.75 -13.68 23.85
C ASP A 150 -7.59 -14.60 24.23
N ILE A 151 -7.42 -14.82 25.53
CA ILE A 151 -6.39 -15.70 26.06
C ILE A 151 -7.06 -17.05 26.31
N PRO A 152 -6.76 -18.08 25.49
CA PRO A 152 -7.37 -19.39 25.64
C PRO A 152 -6.99 -20.01 26.97
N GLY A 153 -7.99 -20.46 27.74
CA GLY A 153 -7.78 -21.23 28.97
C GLY A 153 -8.84 -20.98 30.03
N PRO A 154 -8.78 -21.72 31.17
CA PRO A 154 -9.65 -21.48 32.31
C PRO A 154 -9.44 -20.08 32.89
N ALA A 155 -10.51 -19.43 33.33
CA ALA A 155 -10.48 -18.06 33.86
C ALA A 155 -9.44 -17.86 34.98
N PHE A 156 -9.22 -18.86 35.85
CA PHE A 156 -8.22 -18.76 36.92
C PHE A 156 -6.78 -18.64 36.40
N LEU A 157 -6.47 -19.31 35.27
CA LEU A 157 -5.13 -19.29 34.69
C LEU A 157 -4.89 -17.98 33.93
N ARG A 158 -5.93 -17.46 33.26
CA ARG A 158 -5.92 -16.13 32.64
C ARG A 158 -5.66 -15.03 33.67
N ASN A 159 -6.38 -15.06 34.79
CA ASN A 159 -6.23 -14.06 35.85
C ASN A 159 -4.82 -14.09 36.46
N LEU A 160 -4.28 -15.27 36.79
CA LEU A 160 -2.91 -15.40 37.31
C LEU A 160 -1.85 -14.85 36.33
N LEU A 161 -2.07 -15.06 35.03
CA LEU A 161 -1.16 -14.61 33.98
C LEU A 161 -1.27 -13.08 33.79
N MET A 162 -2.47 -12.52 33.87
CA MET A 162 -2.71 -11.06 33.88
C MET A 162 -2.07 -10.40 35.09
N ASP A 163 -2.30 -10.92 36.30
CA ASP A 163 -1.69 -10.41 37.53
C ASP A 163 -0.16 -10.35 37.42
N LYS A 164 0.45 -11.36 36.78
CA LYS A 164 1.90 -11.38 36.55
C LYS A 164 2.34 -10.36 35.50
N LEU A 165 1.56 -10.15 34.45
CA LEU A 165 1.85 -9.18 33.39
C LEU A 165 1.67 -7.74 33.85
N ASP A 166 0.69 -7.47 34.72
CA ASP A 166 0.38 -6.12 35.24
C ASP A 166 1.49 -5.57 36.13
N ASN A 167 2.29 -6.45 36.73
CA ASN A 167 3.51 -6.10 37.44
C ASN A 167 4.70 -5.78 36.51
N THR A 168 4.48 -5.68 35.19
CA THR A 168 5.52 -5.44 34.18
C THR A 168 5.14 -4.35 33.19
N GLN A 169 6.13 -3.82 32.47
CA GLN A 169 5.90 -2.88 31.36
C GLN A 169 5.16 -3.53 30.18
N ILE A 170 5.17 -4.86 30.08
CA ILE A 170 4.45 -5.58 29.02
C ILE A 170 2.95 -5.44 29.24
N GLY A 171 2.46 -5.62 30.46
CA GLY A 171 1.03 -5.43 30.80
C GLY A 171 0.59 -3.98 30.52
N ALA A 172 1.40 -3.00 30.93
CA ALA A 172 1.13 -1.59 30.66
C ALA A 172 0.98 -1.30 29.17
N LEU A 173 1.91 -1.79 28.32
CA LEU A 173 1.83 -1.63 26.87
C LEU A 173 0.61 -2.34 26.26
N LEU A 174 0.30 -3.57 26.69
CA LEU A 174 -0.87 -4.30 26.19
C LEU A 174 -2.17 -3.55 26.46
N ARG A 175 -2.30 -2.94 27.65
CA ARG A 175 -3.46 -2.11 28.04
C ARG A 175 -3.50 -0.78 27.28
N GLU A 176 -2.36 -0.11 27.12
CA GLU A 176 -2.24 1.13 26.35
C GLU A 176 -2.75 0.95 24.90
N PHE A 177 -2.45 -0.20 24.30
CA PHE A 177 -2.90 -0.54 22.94
C PHE A 177 -4.25 -1.28 22.87
N GLY A 178 -4.99 -1.38 23.99
CA GLY A 178 -6.33 -1.99 24.02
C GLY A 178 -6.36 -3.49 23.69
N LEU A 179 -5.24 -4.19 23.90
CA LEU A 179 -5.12 -5.61 23.56
C LEU A 179 -5.59 -6.53 24.69
N VAL A 180 -5.77 -6.00 25.90
CA VAL A 180 -6.27 -6.73 27.06
C VAL A 180 -7.17 -5.80 27.86
N SER A 181 -8.19 -6.35 28.51
CA SER A 181 -9.21 -5.60 29.26
C SER A 181 -8.55 -4.68 30.26
N GLY A 182 -8.85 -3.38 30.19
CA GLY A 182 -8.58 -2.43 31.28
C GLY A 182 -9.39 -2.81 32.51
N ASP A 183 -8.80 -2.69 33.71
CA ASP A 183 -9.59 -2.69 34.94
C ASP A 183 -10.55 -1.49 34.98
#